data_AF-A0A9D2GQG2-F1
#
_entry.id   AF-A0A9D2GQG2-F1
#
_cell.length_a   1.000
_cell.length_b   1.000
_cell.length_c   1.000
_cell.angle_alpha   90.00
_cell.angle_beta   90.00
_cell.angle_gamma   90.00
#
_symmetry.space_group_name_H-M   'P 1'
#
loop_
_entity.id
_entity.type
_entity.pdbx_description
1 polymer ?
#
loop_
_entity_poly.entity_id
_entity_poly.type
_entity_poly.pdbx_seq_one_letter_code
_entity_poly.pdbx_strand_id
1 'polypeptide(L)'
;MRDILLHENTLVCSDDDLECHWASISVGFDKDMNFVFMMKETFDSFDYYEVLHNIESKRKRYEETYTSAVLDRDNTDILCQDLNTSLLNLSDAVWEEFNDQHPSYVPSAIRSIFKEITEYLIDIGCKFVIKVETEKHD
;
A
#
# COMPACT_ATOMS: atom_id res chain seq x y z
N MET A 1 8.40 14.50 0.21
CA MET A 1 9.64 13.73 0.49
C MET A 1 9.13 12.44 1.08
N ARG A 2 9.08 11.38 0.26
CA ARG A 2 8.50 10.08 0.61
C ARG A 2 8.95 9.64 2.00
N ASP A 3 7.99 9.30 2.85
CA ASP A 3 8.29 8.60 4.10
C ASP A 3 8.69 7.18 3.74
N ILE A 4 9.98 6.86 3.92
CA ILE A 4 10.49 5.50 3.83
C ILE A 4 9.91 4.74 5.02
N LEU A 5 9.23 3.61 4.76
CA LEU A 5 8.79 2.73 5.82
C LEU A 5 9.98 1.93 6.34
N LEU A 6 10.18 1.97 7.65
CA LEU A 6 11.08 1.09 8.38
C LEU A 6 10.35 -0.23 8.65
N HIS A 7 11.07 -1.35 8.51
CA HIS A 7 10.48 -2.69 8.62
C HIS A 7 9.29 -2.89 7.69
N GLU A 8 9.47 -2.48 6.43
CA GLU A 8 8.46 -2.59 5.38
C GLU A 8 8.19 -4.05 5.01
N ASN A 9 6.94 -4.47 5.13
CA ASN A 9 6.43 -5.74 4.61
C ASN A 9 5.32 -5.48 3.60
N THR A 10 5.44 -6.02 2.40
CA THR A 10 4.36 -5.98 1.39
C THR A 10 3.30 -7.02 1.74
N LEU A 11 2.05 -6.57 1.92
CA LEU A 11 0.90 -7.44 2.21
C LEU A 11 0.32 -8.05 0.93
N VAL A 12 0.17 -7.24 -0.12
CA VAL A 12 -0.46 -7.65 -1.38
C VAL A 12 0.00 -6.75 -2.52
N CYS A 13 0.12 -7.31 -3.73
CA CYS A 13 0.41 -6.57 -4.96
C CYS A 13 -0.41 -7.10 -6.15
N SER A 14 -0.67 -6.23 -7.11
CA SER A 14 -1.21 -6.61 -8.41
C SER A 14 -0.08 -7.06 -9.34
N ASP A 15 -0.01 -8.35 -9.62
CA ASP A 15 1.00 -8.95 -10.52
C ASP A 15 0.46 -9.17 -11.95
N ASP A 16 -0.63 -8.50 -12.36
CA ASP A 16 -1.11 -8.61 -13.75
C ASP A 16 -0.20 -7.81 -14.70
N ASP A 17 0.72 -8.53 -15.36
CA ASP A 17 1.72 -8.03 -16.31
C ASP A 17 1.13 -7.32 -17.55
N LEU A 18 -0.20 -7.37 -17.75
CA LEU A 18 -0.87 -6.81 -18.93
C LEU A 18 -1.43 -5.39 -18.73
N GLU A 19 -1.42 -4.84 -17.52
CA GLU A 19 -2.01 -3.52 -17.25
C GLU A 19 -0.95 -2.40 -17.12
N CYS A 20 -1.28 -1.21 -17.64
CA CYS A 20 -0.53 0.03 -17.38
C CYS A 20 -0.80 0.58 -15.96
N HIS A 21 -1.30 -0.26 -15.06
CA HIS A 21 -1.74 0.14 -13.73
C HIS A 21 -1.34 -0.95 -12.73
N TRP A 22 -0.52 -0.58 -11.75
CA TRP A 22 -0.09 -1.46 -10.66
C TRP A 22 -0.54 -0.88 -9.34
N ALA A 23 -0.89 -1.73 -8.39
CA ALA A 23 -1.15 -1.34 -7.02
C ALA A 23 -0.56 -2.33 -6.02
N SER A 24 -0.16 -1.85 -4.86
CA SER A 24 0.32 -2.67 -3.75
C SER A 24 -0.07 -2.08 -2.41
N ILE A 25 -0.10 -2.90 -1.37
CA ILE A 25 -0.21 -2.45 0.02
C ILE A 25 1.03 -2.94 0.77
N SER A 26 1.71 -2.01 1.44
CA SER A 26 2.81 -2.30 2.35
C SER A 26 2.48 -1.79 3.75
N VAL A 27 3.12 -2.37 4.76
CA VAL A 27 3.03 -1.91 6.15
C VAL A 27 4.41 -1.70 6.75
N GLY A 28 4.51 -0.80 7.71
CA GLY A 28 5.75 -0.55 8.44
C GLY A 28 5.65 0.69 9.31
N PHE A 29 6.79 1.17 9.80
CA PHE A 29 6.85 2.37 10.63
C PHE A 29 7.36 3.57 9.83
N ASP A 30 6.74 4.74 9.99
CA ASP A 30 7.33 5.99 9.49
C ASP A 30 8.51 6.44 10.37
N LYS A 31 9.18 7.52 9.97
CA LYS A 31 10.31 8.10 10.70
C LYS A 31 9.95 8.62 12.10
N ASP A 32 8.68 8.91 12.33
CA ASP A 32 8.12 9.40 13.60
C ASP A 32 7.61 8.24 14.46
N MET A 33 7.89 6.98 14.05
CA MET A 33 7.49 5.74 14.71
C MET A 33 5.98 5.52 14.77
N ASN A 34 5.22 6.12 13.84
CA ASN A 34 3.82 5.77 13.63
C ASN A 34 3.75 4.50 12.79
N PHE A 35 2.80 3.62 13.06
CA PHE A 35 2.56 2.45 12.21
C PHE A 35 1.67 2.84 11.03
N VAL A 36 2.05 2.41 9.83
CA VAL A 36 1.47 2.88 8.58
C VAL A 36 1.07 1.70 7.72
N PHE A 37 -0.16 1.72 7.23
CA PHE A 37 -0.61 0.95 6.08
C PHE A 37 -0.58 1.85 4.85
N MET A 38 0.23 1.52 3.85
CA MET A 38 0.44 2.33 2.66
C MET A 38 0.01 1.57 1.42
N MET A 39 -1.06 2.05 0.77
CA MET A 39 -1.42 1.64 -0.58
C MET A 39 -0.67 2.52 -1.59
N LYS A 40 0.05 1.89 -2.50
CA LYS A 40 0.68 2.54 -3.65
C LYS A 40 -0.11 2.17 -4.90
N GLU A 41 -0.37 3.12 -5.76
CA GLU A 41 -0.91 2.93 -7.10
C GLU A 41 0.00 3.62 -8.12
N THR A 42 0.41 2.92 -9.16
CA THR A 42 1.23 3.44 -10.25
C THR A 42 0.45 3.33 -11.54
N PHE A 43 0.18 4.47 -12.18
CA PHE A 43 -0.44 4.55 -13.49
C PHE A 43 0.61 4.94 -14.52
N ASP A 44 0.91 4.04 -15.44
CA ASP A 44 1.69 4.39 -16.62
C ASP A 44 0.78 5.10 -17.63
N SER A 45 1.20 6.28 -18.07
CA SER A 45 0.46 7.05 -19.07
C SER A 45 0.78 6.62 -20.50
N PHE A 46 1.44 5.47 -20.70
CA PHE A 46 1.60 4.91 -22.04
C PHE A 46 0.25 4.79 -22.73
N ASP A 47 0.15 5.48 -23.87
CA ASP A 47 -0.96 5.31 -24.76
C ASP A 47 -0.89 3.88 -25.28
N TYR A 48 -1.92 3.06 -25.03
CA TYR A 48 -2.00 1.66 -25.49
C TYR A 48 -1.70 1.53 -27.00
N TYR A 49 -1.93 2.60 -27.77
CA TYR A 49 -1.55 2.74 -29.18
C TYR A 49 -0.03 2.76 -29.45
N GLU A 50 0.80 3.35 -28.59
CA GLU A 50 2.27 3.39 -28.80
C GLU A 50 2.91 2.02 -28.61
N VAL A 51 2.37 1.21 -27.68
CA VAL A 51 2.79 -0.19 -27.43
C VAL A 51 2.50 -1.08 -28.63
N LEU A 52 1.30 -0.96 -29.22
CA LEU A 52 0.91 -1.75 -30.41
C LEU A 52 1.71 -1.38 -31.66
N HIS A 53 2.26 -0.16 -31.74
CA HIS A 53 2.96 0.34 -32.90
C HIS A 53 4.49 0.38 -32.77
N ASN A 54 5.07 -0.15 -31.68
CA ASN A 54 6.52 -0.13 -31.41
C ASN A 54 7.14 1.27 -31.65
N ILE A 55 6.39 2.32 -31.33
CA ILE A 55 6.91 3.68 -31.42
C ILE A 55 7.78 3.83 -30.18
N GLU A 56 9.11 3.80 -30.36
CA GLU A 56 10.09 4.11 -29.30
C GLU A 56 9.99 5.60 -28.90
N SER A 57 8.86 6.01 -28.35
CA SER A 57 8.65 7.31 -27.72
C SER A 57 9.34 7.28 -26.37
N LYS A 58 10.62 7.65 -26.38
CA LYS A 58 11.49 7.83 -25.22
C LYS A 58 10.91 8.88 -24.25
N ARG A 59 10.13 8.44 -23.26
CA ARG A 59 10.00 8.94 -21.87
C ARG A 59 8.86 8.16 -21.19
N LYS A 60 9.20 7.25 -20.28
CA LYS A 60 8.19 6.58 -19.45
C LYS A 60 7.64 7.62 -18.47
N ARG A 61 6.44 8.13 -18.76
CA ARG A 61 5.72 9.02 -17.85
C ARG A 61 4.77 8.18 -17.01
N TYR A 62 5.01 8.14 -15.71
CA TYR A 62 4.14 7.46 -14.78
C TYR A 62 3.76 8.37 -13.62
N GLU A 63 2.56 8.16 -13.11
CA GLU A 63 2.02 8.82 -11.93
C GLU A 63 1.94 7.79 -10.81
N GLU A 64 2.47 8.13 -9.63
CA GLU A 64 2.34 7.31 -8.43
C GLU A 64 1.45 8.03 -7.42
N THR A 65 0.42 7.36 -6.93
CA THR A 65 -0.42 7.82 -5.83
C THR A 65 -0.23 6.92 -4.63
N TYR A 66 0.04 7.52 -3.48
CA TYR A 66 0.24 6.87 -2.20
C TYR A 66 -0.90 7.27 -1.27
N THR A 67 -1.64 6.29 -0.76
CA THR A 67 -2.68 6.47 0.25
C THR A 67 -2.26 5.74 1.51
N SER A 68 -2.08 6.48 2.60
CA SER A 68 -1.58 5.94 3.86
C SER A 68 -2.61 6.09 4.97
N ALA A 69 -2.90 5.00 5.69
CA ALA A 69 -3.57 5.02 6.98
C ALA A 69 -2.50 5.00 8.09
N VAL A 70 -2.40 6.10 8.83
CA VAL A 70 -1.35 6.33 9.82
C VAL A 70 -1.94 6.20 11.22
N LEU A 71 -1.46 5.22 11.98
CA LEU A 71 -1.79 5.01 13.38
C LEU A 71 -0.72 5.67 14.24
N ASP A 72 -1.16 6.52 15.16
CA ASP A 72 -0.26 7.00 16.21
C ASP A 72 0.10 5.85 17.17
N ARG A 73 0.96 6.14 18.15
CA ARG A 73 1.42 5.17 19.13
C ARG A 73 0.28 4.48 19.88
N ASP A 74 -0.70 5.22 20.37
CA ASP A 74 -1.78 4.67 21.19
C ASP A 74 -2.64 3.70 20.37
N ASN A 75 -2.91 4.03 19.10
CA ASN A 75 -3.65 3.16 18.19
C ASN A 75 -2.81 1.97 17.70
N THR A 76 -1.50 2.16 17.58
CA THR A 76 -0.58 1.04 17.30
C THR A 76 -0.58 0.04 18.45
N ASP A 77 -0.63 0.51 19.70
CA ASP A 77 -0.72 -0.36 20.88
C ASP A 77 -2.04 -1.15 20.92
N ILE A 78 -3.16 -0.56 20.47
CA ILE A 78 -4.45 -1.28 20.32
C ILE A 78 -4.30 -2.42 19.30
N LEU A 79 -3.73 -2.14 18.14
CA LEU A 79 -3.49 -3.17 17.12
C LEU A 79 -2.57 -4.29 17.62
N CYS A 80 -1.52 -3.94 18.37
CA CYS A 80 -0.63 -4.94 18.99
C CYS A 80 -1.38 -5.85 19.97
N GLN A 81 -2.31 -5.29 20.76
CA GLN A 81 -3.11 -6.06 21.70
C GLN A 81 -4.07 -7.00 20.99
N ASP A 82 -4.74 -6.53 19.93
CA ASP A 82 -5.67 -7.34 19.14
C ASP A 82 -4.95 -8.52 18.47
N LEU A 83 -3.81 -8.25 17.81
CA LEU A 83 -2.98 -9.28 17.17
C LEU A 83 -2.11 -10.08 18.15
N ASN A 84 -2.23 -9.82 19.46
CA ASN A 84 -1.44 -10.46 20.52
C ASN A 84 0.07 -10.50 20.21
N THR A 85 0.61 -9.37 19.77
CA THR A 85 2.00 -9.21 19.35
C THR A 85 2.68 -8.03 20.06
N SER A 86 3.97 -7.84 19.78
CA SER A 86 4.71 -6.66 20.22
C SER A 86 5.02 -5.74 19.04
N LEU A 87 5.28 -4.46 19.31
CA LEU A 87 5.67 -3.47 18.30
C LEU A 87 6.80 -3.94 17.38
N LEU A 88 7.77 -4.69 17.91
CA LEU A 88 8.92 -5.18 17.14
C LEU A 88 8.54 -6.21 16.07
N ASN A 89 7.47 -6.95 16.29
CA ASN A 89 6.99 -8.02 15.40
C ASN A 89 5.67 -7.62 14.72
N LEU A 90 5.26 -6.36 14.82
CA LEU A 90 3.93 -5.94 14.38
C LEU A 90 3.78 -6.04 12.87
N SER A 91 4.78 -5.60 12.09
CA SER A 91 4.76 -5.74 10.63
C SER A 91 4.60 -7.19 10.17
N ASP A 92 5.20 -8.14 10.89
CA ASP A 92 5.12 -9.57 10.57
C ASP A 92 3.76 -10.14 10.96
N ALA A 93 3.23 -9.79 12.14
CA ALA A 93 1.91 -10.23 12.58
C ALA A 93 0.79 -9.69 11.66
N VAL A 94 0.91 -8.44 11.23
CA VAL A 94 -0.01 -7.83 10.25
C VAL A 94 0.12 -8.53 8.89
N TRP A 95 1.34 -8.89 8.49
CA TRP A 95 1.53 -9.71 7.30
C TRP A 95 0.86 -11.08 7.45
N GLU A 96 1.02 -11.78 8.56
CA GLU A 96 0.35 -13.08 8.78
C GLU A 96 -1.18 -12.98 8.76
N GLU A 97 -1.75 -11.88 9.27
CA GLU A 97 -3.20 -11.66 9.31
C GLU A 97 -3.80 -11.31 7.94
N PHE A 98 -3.12 -10.44 7.16
CA PHE A 98 -3.69 -9.87 5.94
C PHE A 98 -3.05 -10.34 4.64
N ASN A 99 -1.94 -11.08 4.69
CA ASN A 99 -1.30 -11.59 3.49
C ASN A 99 -2.19 -12.65 2.85
N ASP A 100 -2.78 -12.29 1.73
CA ASP A 100 -3.52 -13.23 0.92
C ASP A 100 -2.57 -13.98 -0.03
N GLN A 101 -2.66 -15.32 -0.05
CA GLN A 101 -1.87 -16.17 -0.94
C GLN A 101 -2.42 -16.23 -2.38
N HIS A 102 -3.45 -15.44 -2.71
CA HIS A 102 -4.02 -15.41 -4.05
C HIS A 102 -3.12 -14.68 -5.07
N PRO A 103 -2.73 -15.34 -6.19
CA PRO A 103 -1.57 -14.93 -6.98
C PRO A 103 -1.83 -13.87 -8.07
N SER A 104 -3.02 -13.29 -8.19
CA SER A 104 -3.32 -12.35 -9.28
C SER A 104 -4.42 -11.37 -8.91
N TYR A 105 -4.02 -10.25 -8.32
CA TYR A 105 -4.93 -9.13 -8.06
C TYR A 105 -4.92 -8.13 -9.20
N VAL A 106 -6.10 -7.61 -9.54
CA VAL A 106 -6.23 -6.36 -10.30
C VAL A 106 -6.17 -5.17 -9.32
N PRO A 107 -5.75 -3.98 -9.74
CA PRO A 107 -5.61 -2.83 -8.84
C PRO A 107 -6.89 -2.44 -8.07
N SER A 108 -8.07 -2.66 -8.65
CA SER A 108 -9.35 -2.41 -7.96
C SER A 108 -9.58 -3.37 -6.78
N ALA A 109 -9.04 -4.58 -6.83
CA ALA A 109 -9.07 -5.52 -5.72
C ALA A 109 -8.13 -5.07 -4.60
N ILE A 110 -6.94 -4.54 -4.93
CA ILE A 110 -6.02 -3.95 -3.95
C ILE A 110 -6.71 -2.81 -3.18
N ARG A 111 -7.45 -1.93 -3.86
CA ARG A 111 -8.24 -0.88 -3.18
C ARG A 111 -9.30 -1.45 -2.23
N SER A 112 -9.90 -2.58 -2.60
CA SER A 112 -10.92 -3.24 -1.78
C SER A 112 -10.28 -3.83 -0.52
N ILE A 113 -9.12 -4.49 -0.64
CA ILE A 113 -8.35 -5.00 0.50
C ILE A 113 -7.91 -3.86 1.42
N PHE A 114 -7.41 -2.74 0.86
CA PHE A 114 -7.03 -1.59 1.68
C PHE A 114 -8.21 -1.05 2.49
N LYS A 115 -9.40 -1.01 1.86
CA LYS A 115 -10.63 -0.63 2.54
C LYS A 115 -10.97 -1.61 3.67
N GLU A 116 -10.92 -2.91 3.43
CA GLU A 116 -11.18 -3.94 4.44
C GLU A 116 -10.22 -3.82 5.63
N ILE A 117 -8.93 -3.57 5.39
CA ILE A 117 -7.94 -3.30 6.44
C ILE A 117 -8.37 -2.08 7.27
N THR A 118 -8.76 -0.97 6.62
CA THR A 118 -9.18 0.23 7.37
C THR A 118 -10.49 0.04 8.13
N GLU A 119 -11.42 -0.80 7.63
CA GLU A 119 -12.65 -1.17 8.33
C GLU A 119 -12.34 -2.03 9.56
N TYR A 120 -11.46 -3.03 9.43
CA TYR A 120 -10.96 -3.82 10.56
C TYR A 120 -10.33 -2.93 11.64
N LEU A 121 -9.50 -1.96 11.27
CA LEU A 121 -8.91 -1.03 12.22
C LEU A 121 -9.98 -0.25 13.01
N ILE A 122 -11.06 0.17 12.35
CA ILE A 122 -12.18 0.85 13.01
C ILE A 122 -12.91 -0.11 13.96
N ASP A 123 -13.12 -1.35 13.55
CA ASP A 123 -13.85 -2.37 14.32
C ASP A 123 -13.13 -2.73 15.63
N ILE A 124 -11.79 -2.78 15.63
CA ILE A 124 -10.99 -2.99 16.85
C ILE A 124 -10.84 -1.70 17.69
N GLY A 125 -11.41 -0.58 17.24
CA GLY A 125 -11.44 0.68 17.97
C GLY A 125 -10.26 1.61 17.71
N CYS A 126 -9.42 1.33 16.70
CA CYS A 126 -8.36 2.24 16.29
C CYS A 126 -8.91 3.49 15.60
N LYS A 127 -8.14 4.57 15.74
CA LYS A 127 -8.25 5.81 14.98
C LYS A 127 -6.97 5.98 14.17
N PHE A 128 -7.11 6.49 12.96
CA PHE A 128 -5.98 6.75 12.08
C PHE A 128 -6.25 8.00 11.24
N VAL A 129 -5.19 8.54 10.67
CA VAL A 129 -5.26 9.64 9.71
C VAL A 129 -5.00 9.10 8.31
N ILE A 130 -5.87 9.44 7.36
CA ILE A 130 -5.63 9.18 5.95
C ILE A 130 -4.80 10.32 5.35
N LYS A 131 -3.68 9.97 4.72
CA LYS A 131 -2.84 10.89 3.93
C LYS A 131 -2.82 10.41 2.48
N VAL A 132 -2.88 11.35 1.54
CA VAL A 132 -2.78 11.04 0.10
C VAL A 132 -1.71 11.94 -0.52
N GLU A 133 -0.76 11.33 -1.22
CA GLU A 133 0.32 12.01 -1.93
C GLU A 133 0.42 11.49 -3.35
N THR A 134 0.54 12.38 -4.34
CA THR A 134 0.67 12.00 -5.76
C THR A 134 1.94 12.60 -6.33
N GLU A 135 2.76 11.76 -6.95
CA GLU A 135 4.01 12.13 -7.61
C GLU A 135 3.92 11.87 -9.11
N LYS A 136 4.40 12.81 -9.92
CA LYS A 136 4.46 12.72 -11.37
C LYS A 136 5.90 12.62 -11.81
N HIS A 137 6.21 11.62 -12.64
CA HIS A 137 7.54 11.38 -13.18
C HIS A 137 7.54 11.62 -14.69
N ASP A 138 8.47 12.46 -15.16
CA ASP A 138 8.63 12.92 -16.56
C ASP A 138 9.92 12.43 -17.22
#